data_AF-A0A438J4X5-F1
#
_entry.id   AF-A0A438J4X5-F1
#
_cell.length_a   1.000
_cell.length_b   1.000
_cell.length_c   1.000
_cell.angle_alpha   90.00
_cell.angle_beta   90.00
_cell.angle_gamma   90.00
#
_symmetry.space_group_name_H-M   'P 1'
#
loop_
_entity.id
_entity.type
_entity.pdbx_description
1 polymer ?
#
loop_
_entity_poly.entity_id
_entity_poly.type
_entity_poly.pdbx_seq_one_letter_code
_entity_poly.pdbx_strand_id
1 'polypeptide(L)'
;MQDGEISGKNGRIHCSLNINTETGRLSARRPNLQNQPALEKDRYKIRQAFIAAPETPLLLLITDRILAHLANCKSMLNAFKAGGDFHSRTAMNMYPHIREAVEKKRSAS
;
A
#
# COMPACT_ATOMS: atom_id res chain seq x y z
N MET A 1 -7.01 -21.00 -26.48
CA MET A 1 -8.08 -19.99 -26.35
C MET A 1 -8.64 -20.14 -24.95
N GLN A 2 -8.30 -19.24 -24.04
CA GLN A 2 -8.59 -19.36 -22.60
C GLN A 2 -9.11 -18.01 -22.08
N ASP A 3 -10.06 -17.43 -22.81
CA ASP A 3 -10.50 -16.04 -22.63
C ASP A 3 -11.78 -15.91 -21.77
N GLY A 4 -12.30 -17.01 -21.23
CA GLY A 4 -13.59 -17.04 -20.52
C GLY A 4 -13.57 -16.69 -19.04
N GLU A 5 -12.40 -16.64 -18.38
CA GLU A 5 -12.32 -16.53 -16.91
C GLU A 5 -11.81 -15.17 -16.38
N ILE A 6 -11.28 -14.31 -17.25
CA ILE A 6 -10.63 -13.06 -16.82
C ILE A 6 -11.64 -11.90 -16.73
N SER A 7 -12.61 -11.86 -17.63
CA SER A 7 -13.66 -10.83 -17.66
C SER A 7 -14.98 -11.39 -17.15
N GLY A 8 -15.57 -10.72 -16.16
CA GLY A 8 -16.94 -10.96 -15.73
C GLY A 8 -17.95 -10.57 -16.82
N LYS A 9 -19.19 -11.06 -16.68
CA LYS A 9 -20.31 -10.75 -17.59
C LYS A 9 -20.62 -9.24 -17.73
N ASN A 10 -20.11 -8.44 -16.79
CA ASN A 10 -20.25 -6.99 -16.73
C ASN A 10 -19.04 -6.23 -17.32
N GLY A 11 -18.12 -6.92 -18.01
CA GLY A 11 -16.93 -6.32 -18.60
C GLY A 11 -15.85 -5.91 -17.59
N ARG A 12 -15.92 -6.40 -16.35
CA ARG A 12 -14.93 -6.11 -15.30
C ARG A 12 -13.92 -7.24 -15.17
N ILE A 13 -12.68 -6.91 -14.88
CA ILE A 13 -11.63 -7.90 -14.61
C ILE A 13 -11.89 -8.56 -13.25
N HIS A 14 -12.00 -9.89 -13.23
CA HIS A 14 -12.18 -10.67 -12.02
C HIS A 14 -10.89 -11.42 -11.71
N CYS A 15 -10.42 -11.36 -10.47
CA CYS A 15 -9.28 -12.16 -10.00
C CYS A 15 -9.77 -13.30 -9.10
N SER A 16 -9.06 -14.43 -9.12
CA SER A 16 -9.28 -15.51 -8.17
C SER A 16 -8.49 -15.25 -6.90
N LEU A 17 -9.18 -15.25 -5.75
CA LEU A 17 -8.56 -15.14 -4.44
C LEU A 17 -8.28 -16.52 -3.86
N ASN A 18 -7.03 -16.75 -3.45
CA ASN A 18 -6.62 -17.91 -2.67
C ASN A 18 -6.50 -17.49 -1.19
N ILE A 19 -7.34 -18.13 -0.38
CA ILE A 19 -7.48 -17.92 1.06
C ILE A 19 -6.56 -18.82 1.89
N ASN A 20 -6.07 -19.92 1.32
CA ASN A 20 -5.22 -20.89 2.01
C ASN A 20 -3.74 -20.52 1.80
N THR A 21 -3.27 -19.48 2.48
CA THR A 21 -1.85 -19.15 2.51
C THR A 21 -1.27 -19.37 3.90
N GLU A 22 0.00 -19.77 3.95
CA GLU A 22 0.70 -20.08 5.20
C GLU A 22 0.79 -18.88 6.15
N THR A 23 0.80 -17.66 5.60
CA THR A 23 0.88 -16.42 6.38
C THR A 23 -0.49 -15.84 6.77
N GLY A 24 -1.59 -16.48 6.34
CA GLY A 24 -2.95 -15.97 6.51
C GLY A 24 -3.31 -14.76 5.61
N ARG A 25 -2.42 -14.35 4.69
CA ARG A 25 -2.69 -13.29 3.72
C ARG A 25 -3.51 -13.82 2.53
N LEU A 26 -4.38 -13.01 1.95
CA LEU A 26 -4.99 -13.36 0.67
C LEU A 26 -3.94 -13.32 -0.45
N SER A 27 -4.07 -14.19 -1.45
CA SER A 27 -3.27 -14.12 -2.70
C SER A 27 -4.17 -14.08 -3.93
N ALA A 28 -3.92 -13.17 -4.87
CA ALA A 28 -4.71 -13.01 -6.09
C ALA A 28 -3.99 -13.65 -7.29
N ARG A 29 -4.72 -14.43 -8.10
CA ARG A 29 -4.22 -15.07 -9.31
C ARG A 29 -5.25 -14.96 -10.42
N ARG A 30 -4.77 -15.05 -11.68
CA ARG A 30 -5.59 -15.05 -12.90
C ARG A 30 -6.64 -13.91 -12.97
N PRO A 31 -6.22 -12.64 -13.11
CA PRO A 31 -4.86 -12.11 -13.06
C PRO A 31 -4.44 -11.71 -11.63
N ASN A 32 -3.14 -11.54 -11.38
CA ASN A 32 -2.66 -11.05 -10.09
C ASN A 32 -2.84 -9.52 -10.02
N LEU A 33 -3.80 -9.07 -9.20
CA LEU A 33 -4.09 -7.65 -8.99
C LEU A 33 -3.36 -7.04 -7.79
N GLN A 34 -2.57 -7.82 -7.04
CA GLN A 34 -1.84 -7.34 -5.86
C GLN A 34 -0.50 -6.68 -6.22
N ASN A 35 0.17 -7.16 -7.26
CA ASN A 35 1.55 -6.77 -7.59
C ASN A 35 1.62 -5.72 -8.70
N GLN A 36 0.91 -4.59 -8.53
CA GLN A 36 0.98 -3.49 -9.49
C GLN A 36 2.32 -2.75 -9.41
N PRO A 37 2.92 -2.34 -10.55
CA PRO A 37 4.20 -1.62 -10.57
C PRO A 37 4.18 -0.41 -9.63
N ALA A 38 5.30 -0.10 -8.97
CA ALA A 38 5.41 1.16 -8.25
C ALA A 38 5.27 2.34 -9.22
N LEU A 39 4.77 3.50 -8.75
CA LEU A 39 4.49 4.69 -9.58
C LEU A 39 5.67 5.05 -10.51
N GLU A 40 6.89 5.07 -9.98
CA GLU A 40 8.12 5.39 -10.74
C GLU A 40 8.47 4.36 -11.83
N LYS A 41 8.00 3.12 -11.66
CA LYS A 41 8.29 1.99 -12.55
C LYS A 41 7.09 1.63 -13.45
N ASP A 42 5.99 2.37 -13.35
CA ASP A 42 4.76 2.11 -14.10
C ASP A 42 4.83 2.69 -15.52
N ARG A 43 5.76 2.16 -16.34
CA ARG A 43 6.01 2.63 -17.71
C ARG A 43 4.74 2.66 -18.57
N TYR A 44 3.86 1.69 -18.36
CA TYR A 44 2.63 1.53 -19.14
C TYR A 44 1.41 2.16 -18.47
N LYS A 45 1.60 2.87 -17.35
CA LYS A 45 0.52 3.50 -16.58
C LYS A 45 -0.60 2.51 -16.23
N ILE A 46 -0.24 1.26 -15.95
CA ILE A 46 -1.17 0.15 -15.70
C ILE A 46 -2.11 0.49 -14.53
N ARG A 47 -1.62 1.23 -13.53
CA ARG A 47 -2.45 1.68 -12.41
C ARG A 47 -3.62 2.57 -12.83
N GLN A 48 -3.47 3.35 -13.89
CA GLN A 48 -4.53 4.24 -14.39
C GLN A 48 -5.70 3.48 -15.03
N ALA A 49 -5.50 2.21 -15.39
CA ALA A 49 -6.58 1.35 -15.89
C ALA A 49 -7.53 0.89 -14.78
N PHE A 50 -7.15 1.02 -13.50
CA PHE A 50 -7.99 0.66 -12.35
C PHE A 50 -8.90 1.83 -11.99
N ILE A 51 -10.06 1.89 -12.65
CA ILE A 51 -11.08 2.90 -12.39
C ILE A 51 -12.24 2.33 -11.58
N ALA A 52 -12.85 3.20 -10.77
CA ALA A 52 -14.11 2.88 -10.13
C ALA A 52 -15.26 2.91 -11.17
N ALA A 53 -16.39 2.32 -10.79
CA ALA A 53 -17.61 2.52 -11.56
C ALA A 53 -18.04 4.01 -11.44
N PRO A 54 -18.80 4.54 -12.43
CA PRO A 54 -19.38 5.88 -12.32
C PRO A 54 -20.09 6.07 -10.98
N GLU A 55 -19.98 7.26 -10.40
CA GLU A 55 -20.59 7.63 -9.12
C GLU A 55 -20.14 6.80 -7.89
N THR A 56 -19.03 6.05 -7.99
CA THR A 56 -18.48 5.28 -6.84
C THR A 56 -17.04 5.70 -6.55
N PRO A 57 -16.69 6.12 -5.32
CA PRO A 57 -15.31 6.41 -4.97
C PRO A 57 -14.50 5.12 -4.75
N LEU A 58 -13.24 5.11 -5.19
CA LEU A 58 -12.27 4.07 -4.84
C LEU A 58 -11.52 4.48 -3.56
N LEU A 59 -11.56 3.65 -2.52
CA LEU A 59 -10.88 3.91 -1.24
C LEU A 59 -9.69 2.96 -1.05
N LEU A 60 -8.56 3.50 -0.58
CA LEU A 60 -7.37 2.74 -0.21
C LEU A 60 -7.04 2.96 1.27
N LEU A 61 -6.83 1.89 2.04
CA LEU A 61 -6.57 1.92 3.48
C LEU A 61 -5.27 1.15 3.80
N ILE A 62 -4.52 1.65 4.78
CA ILE A 62 -3.22 1.08 5.22
C ILE A 62 -3.28 0.57 6.67
N THR A 63 -2.45 -0.42 7.02
CA THR A 63 -2.65 -1.32 8.19
C THR A 63 -1.65 -1.16 9.34
N ASP A 64 -0.67 -0.25 9.26
CA ASP A 64 0.53 -0.26 10.13
C ASP A 64 0.26 -0.19 11.65
N ARG A 65 -0.92 0.30 12.06
CA ARG A 65 -1.34 0.36 13.46
C ARG A 65 -1.56 -1.02 14.08
N ILE A 66 -2.00 -2.00 13.29
CA ILE A 66 -2.26 -3.36 13.76
C ILE A 66 -0.94 -4.04 14.18
N LEU A 67 0.11 -3.84 13.38
CA LEU A 67 1.43 -4.40 13.63
C LEU A 67 2.04 -3.86 14.95
N ALA A 68 1.90 -2.56 15.22
CA ALA A 68 2.40 -1.96 16.45
C ALA A 68 1.78 -2.56 17.71
N HIS A 69 0.49 -2.90 17.65
CA HIS A 69 -0.24 -3.51 18.75
C HIS A 69 0.17 -4.96 18.97
N LEU A 70 0.24 -5.77 17.91
CA LEU A 70 0.62 -7.18 17.98
C LEU A 70 2.07 -7.37 18.45
N ALA A 71 2.99 -6.50 18.02
CA ALA A 71 4.40 -6.56 18.42
C ALA A 71 4.68 -5.96 19.81
N ASN A 72 3.67 -5.36 20.47
CA ASN A 72 3.79 -4.60 21.72
C ASN A 72 4.99 -3.63 21.73
N CYS A 73 5.28 -3.03 20.57
CA CYS A 73 6.48 -2.23 20.37
C CYS A 73 6.25 -0.81 20.91
N LYS A 74 6.76 -0.53 22.12
CA LYS A 74 6.57 0.74 22.82
C LYS A 74 6.98 1.94 21.99
N SER A 75 8.07 1.85 21.22
CA SER A 75 8.54 2.94 20.35
C SER A 75 7.56 3.21 19.20
N MET A 76 7.02 2.17 18.55
CA MET A 76 6.00 2.32 17.52
C MET A 76 4.69 2.87 18.08
N LEU A 77 4.23 2.34 19.22
CA LEU A 77 3.01 2.81 19.88
C LEU A 77 3.12 4.28 20.27
N ASN A 78 4.26 4.70 20.83
CA ASN A 78 4.50 6.10 21.17
C ASN A 78 4.59 6.98 19.93
N ALA A 79 5.21 6.51 18.85
CA ALA A 79 5.25 7.23 17.58
C ALA A 79 3.84 7.42 16.98
N PHE A 80 2.99 6.38 17.01
CA PHE A 80 1.60 6.50 16.58
C PHE A 80 0.76 7.41 17.49
N LYS A 81 0.98 7.36 18.81
CA LYS A 81 0.30 8.24 19.80
C LYS A 81 0.71 9.70 19.67
N ALA A 82 1.98 9.96 19.34
CA ALA A 82 2.49 11.32 19.12
C ALA A 82 1.90 11.99 17.86
N GLY A 83 1.18 11.25 17.02
CA GLY A 83 0.62 11.75 15.78
C GLY A 83 1.68 12.06 14.70
N GLY A 84 1.21 12.60 13.58
CA GLY A 84 2.05 12.87 12.42
C GLY A 84 2.40 11.61 11.62
N ASP A 85 3.33 11.76 10.68
CA ASP A 85 3.72 10.67 9.77
C ASP A 85 4.70 9.69 10.43
N PHE A 86 4.23 8.46 10.66
CA PHE A 86 5.00 7.39 11.30
C PHE A 86 6.26 7.03 10.49
N HIS A 87 6.14 6.96 9.16
CA HIS A 87 7.24 6.57 8.29
C HIS A 87 8.39 7.58 8.33
N SER A 88 8.08 8.86 8.20
CA SER A 88 9.05 9.96 8.27
C SER A 88 9.73 9.99 9.63
N ARG A 89 8.96 9.83 10.72
CA ARG A 89 9.52 9.78 12.08
C ARG A 89 10.48 8.61 12.27
N THR A 90 10.13 7.44 11.74
CA THR A 90 10.99 6.25 11.78
C THR A 90 12.26 6.49 10.96
N ALA A 91 12.14 7.04 9.75
CA ALA A 91 13.28 7.33 8.88
C ALA A 91 14.25 8.34 9.52
N MET A 92 13.75 9.43 10.12
CA MET A 92 14.59 10.42 10.82
C MET A 92 15.29 9.83 12.06
N ASN A 93 14.68 8.88 12.74
CA ASN A 93 15.29 8.21 13.89
C ASN A 93 16.36 7.20 13.47
N MET A 94 16.18 6.52 12.33
CA MET A 94 17.12 5.52 11.84
C MET A 94 18.31 6.12 11.08
N TYR A 95 18.09 7.25 10.39
CA TYR A 95 19.06 7.82 9.46
C TYR A 95 19.38 9.29 9.78
N PRO A 96 20.54 9.57 10.40
CA PRO A 96 20.94 10.94 10.75
C PRO A 96 20.96 11.90 9.55
N HIS A 97 21.42 11.44 8.39
CA HIS A 97 21.45 12.26 7.16
C HIS A 97 20.04 12.67 6.66
N ILE A 98 19.02 11.83 6.89
CA ILE A 98 17.63 12.17 6.56
C ILE A 98 17.13 13.26 7.50
N ARG A 99 17.43 13.15 8.79
CA ARG A 99 17.08 14.15 9.80
C ARG A 99 17.71 15.51 9.46
N GLU A 100 19.01 15.54 9.17
CA GLU A 100 19.72 16.76 8.77
C GLU A 100 19.12 17.40 7.51
N ALA A 101 18.77 16.59 6.50
CA ALA A 101 18.14 17.09 5.28
C ALA A 101 16.76 17.72 5.54
N VAL A 102 15.95 17.11 6.43
CA VAL A 102 14.64 17.65 6.81
C VAL A 102 14.76 18.93 7.62
N GLU A 103 15.71 18.99 8.57
CA GLU A 103 15.97 20.17 9.40
C GLU A 103 16.48 21.35 8.54
N LYS A 104 17.39 21.10 7.59
CA LYS A 104 17.91 22.11 6.66
C LYS A 104 16.84 22.65 5.71
N LYS A 105 15.88 21.83 5.29
CA LYS A 105 14.75 22.27 4.45
C LYS A 105 13.76 23.15 5.22
N ARG A 106 13.60 22.92 6.53
CA ARG A 106 12.73 23.72 7.40
C ARG A 106 13.31 25.09 7.76
N SER A 107 14.62 25.23 7.86
CA SER A 107 15.27 26.52 8.10
C SER A 107 15.40 27.40 6.85
N ALA A 108 15.16 26.83 5.66
CA ALA A 108 15.18 27.52 4.38
C ALA A 108 13.79 28.00 3.92
N SER A 109 12.75 27.83 4.74
CA SER A 109 11.36 28.23 4.47
C SER A 109 10.84 29.13 5.57
#